data_AF-A0A7H0HK03-F1
#
_entry.id   AF-A0A7H0HK03-F1
#
_cell.length_a   1.000
_cell.length_b   1.000
_cell.length_c   1.000
_cell.angle_alpha   90.00
_cell.angle_beta   90.00
_cell.angle_gamma   90.00
#
_symmetry.space_group_name_H-M   'P 1'
#
loop_
_entity.id
_entity.type
_entity.pdbx_description
1 polymer ?
#
loop_
_entity_poly.entity_id
_entity_poly.type
_entity_poly.pdbx_seq_one_letter_code
_entity_poly.pdbx_strand_id
1 'polypeptide(L)'
;MDLNTFSNALQQSLGAHIPQILGALAILVLGWLLAVMARAATRRLLRLAGLNRRIGESAATPIDAEAPTATAVFWLVLLATLVAVLNTLDLTLLSAPFASLVQDVVGYVPHLVAGAVLALAAWLLATVLRALATRALAATTLDERLSEEAGMAPISRSAGNVLFWLVILFFLPAILAALRLNGVLDPVRDLLARLLAFVPGIFGAAAIAIAGYVVARVLRALVSNLLAAAGADRVNERIGLDPAVQLSRLGGTLVFILVFVPSLIAALDALRIDAISGPATQVLAQILAAVPHIVAAAVILLLTWYVAKFAAGLLTRLLESAGFDSLPAKLGLSHALSGSTSPSRLAGAVVLFFALLFGTVEAASQLGFHQVSDVVTTFIAFSGDILLGSAILVVGFWLSGVAATAIRRASPEGGTLPASVARFAILGLVIAMGLRAMGIANEIVHLAFGLTLGSIAVAVALAFGLGGREAAGKLLEHWTAKLRRD
;
A
#
# COMPACT_ATOMS: atom_id res chain seq x y z
N MET A 1 -41.13 -58.09 -63.09
CA MET A 1 -40.23 -58.40 -61.97
C MET A 1 -40.53 -59.82 -61.54
N ASP A 2 -39.65 -60.77 -61.86
CA ASP A 2 -39.88 -62.17 -61.56
C ASP A 2 -39.86 -62.40 -60.05
N LEU A 3 -41.03 -62.69 -59.47
CA LEU A 3 -41.21 -62.98 -58.04
C LEU A 3 -40.29 -64.11 -57.56
N ASN A 4 -39.87 -65.01 -58.45
CA ASN A 4 -38.92 -66.08 -58.16
C ASN A 4 -37.47 -65.60 -58.05
N THR A 5 -37.08 -64.55 -58.80
CA THR A 5 -35.74 -63.94 -58.64
C THR A 5 -35.66 -63.14 -57.35
N PHE A 6 -36.76 -62.44 -56.99
CA PHE A 6 -36.87 -61.76 -55.71
C PHE A 6 -36.90 -62.76 -54.56
N SER A 7 -37.69 -63.85 -54.63
CA SER A 7 -37.75 -64.84 -53.55
C SER A 7 -36.43 -65.60 -53.39
N ASN A 8 -35.76 -65.98 -54.48
CA ASN A 8 -34.45 -66.64 -54.40
C ASN A 8 -33.39 -65.67 -53.86
N ALA A 9 -33.37 -64.40 -54.28
CA ALA A 9 -32.47 -63.40 -53.72
C ALA A 9 -32.76 -63.13 -52.22
N LEU A 10 -34.03 -63.10 -51.83
CA LEU A 10 -34.44 -62.93 -50.43
C LEU A 10 -34.05 -64.17 -49.60
N GLN A 11 -34.21 -65.37 -50.15
CA GLN A 11 -33.89 -66.62 -49.47
C GLN A 11 -32.37 -66.84 -49.39
N GLN A 12 -31.59 -66.40 -50.38
CA GLN A 12 -30.12 -66.40 -50.33
C GLN A 12 -29.59 -65.32 -49.37
N SER A 13 -30.19 -64.14 -49.35
CA SER A 13 -29.80 -63.05 -48.46
C SER A 13 -30.23 -63.28 -47.01
N LEU A 14 -31.43 -63.80 -46.75
CA LEU A 14 -31.91 -64.06 -45.39
C LEU A 14 -31.43 -65.42 -44.86
N GLY A 15 -31.36 -66.45 -45.72
CA GLY A 15 -30.94 -67.80 -45.33
C GLY A 15 -29.53 -67.86 -44.73
N ALA A 16 -28.62 -66.98 -45.20
CA ALA A 16 -27.27 -66.88 -44.66
C ALA A 16 -27.20 -66.20 -43.27
N HIS A 17 -28.13 -65.30 -42.94
CA HIS A 17 -28.11 -64.52 -41.70
C HIS A 17 -28.97 -65.13 -40.58
N ILE A 18 -29.91 -66.04 -40.89
CA ILE A 18 -30.75 -66.73 -39.89
C ILE A 18 -29.91 -67.43 -38.80
N PRO A 19 -28.83 -68.19 -39.12
CA PRO A 19 -27.99 -68.82 -38.09
C PRO A 19 -27.30 -67.81 -37.17
N GLN A 20 -26.82 -66.68 -37.71
CA GLN A 20 -26.17 -65.63 -36.93
C GLN A 20 -27.17 -64.92 -36.00
N ILE A 21 -28.38 -64.64 -36.47
CA ILE A 21 -29.45 -64.04 -35.65
C ILE A 21 -29.88 -64.98 -34.52
N LEU A 22 -30.04 -66.28 -34.80
CA LEU A 22 -30.35 -67.28 -33.77
C LEU A 22 -29.22 -67.42 -32.75
N GLY A 23 -27.96 -67.40 -33.20
CA GLY A 23 -26.80 -67.40 -32.31
C GLY A 23 -26.75 -66.17 -31.40
N ALA A 24 -27.00 -64.98 -31.95
CA ALA A 24 -27.08 -63.74 -31.20
C ALA A 24 -28.21 -63.74 -30.16
N LEU A 25 -29.40 -64.24 -30.51
CA LEU A 25 -30.51 -64.41 -29.58
C LEU A 25 -30.19 -65.40 -28.45
N ALA A 26 -29.53 -66.53 -28.77
CA ALA A 26 -29.09 -67.48 -27.76
C ALA A 26 -28.08 -66.86 -26.78
N ILE A 27 -27.10 -66.10 -27.29
CA ILE A 27 -26.12 -65.37 -26.47
C ILE A 27 -26.82 -64.34 -25.58
N LEU A 28 -27.83 -63.63 -26.08
CA LEU A 28 -28.57 -62.63 -25.30
C LEU A 28 -29.32 -63.27 -24.12
N VAL A 29 -30.02 -64.39 -24.34
CA VAL A 29 -30.75 -65.11 -23.28
C VAL A 29 -29.79 -65.67 -22.24
N LEU A 30 -28.71 -66.33 -22.70
CA LEU A 30 -27.68 -66.89 -21.80
C LEU A 30 -26.96 -65.80 -21.00
N GLY A 31 -26.60 -64.70 -21.65
CA GLY A 31 -25.90 -63.59 -21.01
C GLY A 31 -26.78 -62.80 -20.04
N TRP A 32 -28.08 -62.66 -20.30
CA TRP A 32 -29.01 -62.10 -19.31
C TRP A 32 -29.09 -62.97 -18.04
N LEU A 33 -29.16 -64.30 -18.20
CA LEU A 33 -29.18 -65.22 -17.07
C LEU A 33 -27.86 -65.16 -16.27
N LEU A 34 -26.72 -65.10 -16.96
CA LEU A 34 -25.40 -64.86 -16.36
C LEU A 34 -25.36 -63.53 -15.60
N ALA A 35 -25.93 -62.45 -16.15
CA ALA A 35 -25.98 -61.15 -15.47
C ALA A 35 -26.79 -61.19 -14.17
N VAL A 36 -27.96 -61.84 -14.18
CA VAL A 36 -28.79 -62.02 -12.95
C VAL A 36 -28.03 -62.85 -11.91
N MET A 37 -27.37 -63.92 -12.32
CA MET A 37 -26.57 -64.74 -11.43
C MET A 37 -25.38 -63.96 -10.85
N ALA A 38 -24.65 -63.21 -11.67
CA ALA A 38 -23.54 -62.36 -11.24
C ALA A 38 -23.98 -61.29 -10.24
N ARG A 39 -25.14 -60.68 -10.44
CA ARG A 39 -25.76 -59.74 -9.50
C ARG A 39 -26.03 -60.38 -8.15
N ALA A 40 -26.68 -61.54 -8.15
CA ALA A 40 -27.01 -62.28 -6.93
C ALA A 40 -25.76 -62.73 -6.18
N ALA A 41 -24.75 -63.23 -6.89
CA ALA A 41 -23.46 -63.63 -6.33
C ALA A 41 -22.73 -62.43 -5.69
N THR A 42 -22.62 -61.31 -6.43
CA THR A 42 -21.99 -60.08 -5.93
C THR A 42 -22.68 -59.57 -4.67
N ARG A 43 -24.02 -59.50 -4.68
CA ARG A 43 -24.79 -59.06 -3.51
C ARG A 43 -24.55 -59.94 -2.30
N ARG A 44 -24.50 -61.27 -2.50
CA ARG A 44 -24.25 -62.22 -1.42
C ARG A 44 -22.84 -62.08 -0.85
N LEU A 45 -21.83 -61.89 -1.70
CA LEU A 45 -20.45 -61.66 -1.29
C LEU A 45 -20.29 -60.36 -0.50
N LEU A 46 -20.88 -59.25 -0.98
CA LEU A 46 -20.80 -57.96 -0.29
C LEU A 46 -21.51 -57.98 1.07
N ARG A 47 -22.66 -58.67 1.16
CA ARG A 47 -23.38 -58.86 2.44
C ARG A 47 -22.58 -59.68 3.44
N LEU A 48 -21.88 -60.73 2.97
CA LEU A 48 -20.99 -61.53 3.81
C LEU A 48 -19.78 -60.73 4.31
N ALA A 49 -19.29 -59.79 3.50
CA ALA A 49 -18.24 -58.85 3.91
C ALA A 49 -18.73 -57.78 4.91
N GLY A 50 -20.04 -57.65 5.09
CA GLY A 50 -20.65 -56.71 6.03
C GLY A 50 -20.43 -55.24 5.65
N LEU A 51 -20.38 -54.94 4.34
CA LEU A 51 -20.02 -53.63 3.82
C LEU A 51 -20.94 -52.51 4.35
N ASN A 52 -22.27 -52.73 4.32
CA ASN A 52 -23.23 -51.72 4.81
C ASN A 52 -23.09 -51.45 6.32
N ARG A 53 -22.71 -52.45 7.12
CA ARG A 53 -22.49 -52.28 8.56
C ARG A 53 -21.26 -51.41 8.84
N ARG A 54 -20.15 -51.68 8.14
CA ARG A 54 -18.89 -50.94 8.30
C ARG A 54 -18.99 -49.48 7.85
N ILE A 55 -19.73 -49.22 6.77
CA ILE A 55 -19.96 -47.85 6.28
C ILE A 55 -20.96 -47.11 7.17
N GLY A 56 -22.03 -47.79 7.62
CA GLY A 56 -23.06 -47.21 8.47
C GLY A 56 -22.58 -46.78 9.86
N GLU A 57 -21.52 -47.40 10.39
CA GLU A 57 -20.88 -46.97 11.66
C GLU A 57 -20.15 -45.61 11.52
N SER A 58 -19.82 -45.20 10.30
CA SER A 58 -19.02 -43.98 10.01
C SER A 58 -19.84 -42.86 9.36
N ALA A 59 -21.09 -43.13 8.95
CA ALA A 59 -21.94 -42.19 8.23
C ALA A 59 -23.19 -41.83 9.04
N ALA A 60 -23.55 -40.54 9.07
CA ALA A 60 -24.74 -40.06 9.77
C ALA A 60 -26.06 -40.58 9.16
N THR A 61 -26.02 -41.06 7.91
CA THR A 61 -27.14 -41.69 7.21
C THR A 61 -26.76 -43.10 6.77
N PRO A 62 -27.67 -44.08 6.88
CA PRO A 62 -27.40 -45.44 6.40
C PRO A 62 -27.31 -45.42 4.87
N ILE A 63 -26.09 -45.60 4.34
CA ILE A 63 -25.83 -45.69 2.90
C ILE A 63 -25.87 -47.17 2.50
N ASP A 64 -26.80 -47.55 1.63
CA ASP A 64 -26.81 -48.89 1.01
C ASP A 64 -25.87 -48.91 -0.20
N ALA A 65 -24.64 -49.38 0.01
CA ALA A 65 -23.64 -49.53 -1.05
C ALA A 65 -23.74 -50.92 -1.74
N GLU A 66 -24.35 -51.91 -1.09
CA GLU A 66 -24.46 -53.28 -1.60
C GLU A 66 -25.38 -53.36 -2.83
N ALA A 67 -26.55 -52.72 -2.78
CA ALA A 67 -27.52 -52.72 -3.87
C ALA A 67 -27.02 -52.03 -5.17
N PRO A 68 -26.48 -50.79 -5.14
CA PRO A 68 -26.00 -50.13 -6.35
C PRO A 68 -24.78 -50.85 -6.95
N THR A 69 -23.86 -51.34 -6.12
CA THR A 69 -22.68 -52.07 -6.61
C THR A 69 -23.06 -53.37 -7.32
N ALA A 70 -23.98 -54.17 -6.74
CA ALA A 70 -24.48 -55.38 -7.40
C ALA A 70 -25.23 -55.07 -8.71
N THR A 71 -25.95 -53.95 -8.76
CA THR A 71 -26.65 -53.48 -9.96
C THR A 71 -25.67 -53.00 -11.03
N ALA A 72 -24.55 -52.38 -10.65
CA ALA A 72 -23.49 -52.01 -11.59
C ALA A 72 -22.85 -53.24 -12.24
N VAL A 73 -22.55 -54.30 -11.46
CA VAL A 73 -22.04 -55.56 -12.00
C VAL A 73 -23.04 -56.21 -12.97
N PHE A 74 -24.35 -56.15 -12.68
CA PHE A 74 -25.38 -56.62 -13.62
C PHE A 74 -25.30 -55.90 -14.96
N TRP A 75 -25.27 -54.58 -14.96
CA TRP A 75 -25.17 -53.78 -16.18
C TRP A 75 -23.87 -54.02 -16.93
N LEU A 76 -22.75 -54.26 -16.23
CA LEU A 76 -21.47 -54.59 -16.86
C LEU A 76 -21.49 -55.95 -17.56
N VAL A 77 -22.05 -56.99 -16.92
CA VAL A 77 -22.20 -58.32 -17.54
C VAL A 77 -23.18 -58.26 -18.71
N LEU A 78 -24.27 -57.49 -18.58
CA LEU A 78 -25.22 -57.26 -19.67
C LEU A 78 -24.56 -56.49 -20.84
N LEU A 79 -23.72 -55.49 -20.55
CA LEU A 79 -22.98 -54.75 -21.56
C LEU A 79 -21.96 -55.65 -22.29
N ALA A 80 -21.23 -56.49 -21.56
CA ALA A 80 -20.34 -57.49 -22.15
C ALA A 80 -21.11 -58.50 -23.02
N THR A 81 -22.31 -58.90 -22.58
CA THR A 81 -23.22 -59.73 -23.38
C THR A 81 -23.63 -59.02 -24.66
N LEU A 82 -24.01 -57.74 -24.57
CA LEU A 82 -24.37 -56.93 -25.73
C LEU A 82 -23.20 -56.84 -26.73
N VAL A 83 -21.97 -56.63 -26.24
CA VAL A 83 -20.76 -56.66 -27.08
C VAL A 83 -20.62 -58.00 -27.79
N ALA A 84 -20.82 -59.13 -27.10
CA ALA A 84 -20.76 -60.46 -27.69
C ALA A 84 -21.84 -60.69 -28.76
N VAL A 85 -23.08 -60.24 -28.49
CA VAL A 85 -24.21 -60.27 -29.44
C VAL A 85 -23.88 -59.46 -30.70
N LEU A 86 -23.44 -58.21 -30.54
CA LEU A 86 -23.09 -57.33 -31.65
C LEU A 86 -21.92 -57.88 -32.47
N ASN A 87 -20.92 -58.46 -31.81
CA ASN A 87 -19.78 -59.10 -32.48
C ASN A 87 -20.20 -60.35 -33.28
N THR A 88 -21.16 -61.13 -32.77
CA THR A 88 -21.71 -62.32 -33.45
C THR A 88 -22.52 -61.94 -34.70
N LEU A 89 -23.09 -60.73 -34.72
CA LEU A 89 -23.81 -60.16 -35.86
C LEU A 89 -22.89 -59.40 -36.84
N ASP A 90 -21.57 -59.51 -36.70
CA ASP A 90 -20.56 -58.77 -37.48
C ASP A 90 -20.67 -57.23 -37.40
N LEU A 91 -21.35 -56.70 -36.37
CA LEU A 91 -21.52 -55.27 -36.13
C LEU A 91 -20.34 -54.67 -35.34
N THR A 92 -19.12 -54.94 -35.79
CA THR A 92 -17.87 -54.57 -35.09
C THR A 92 -17.70 -53.07 -34.87
N LEU A 93 -18.12 -52.25 -35.84
CA LEU A 93 -18.10 -50.79 -35.71
C LEU A 93 -18.97 -50.29 -34.56
N LEU A 94 -20.05 -51.01 -34.23
CA LEU A 94 -20.94 -50.67 -33.13
C LEU A 94 -20.47 -51.30 -31.81
N SER A 95 -19.87 -52.50 -31.85
CA SER A 95 -19.42 -53.20 -30.64
C SER A 95 -18.11 -52.66 -30.08
N ALA A 96 -17.22 -52.11 -30.92
CA ALA A 96 -15.90 -51.59 -30.51
C ALA A 96 -15.92 -50.58 -29.35
N PRO A 97 -16.74 -49.50 -29.38
CA PRO A 97 -16.78 -48.55 -28.27
C PRO A 97 -17.37 -49.14 -26.98
N PHE A 98 -18.29 -50.11 -27.07
CA PHE A 98 -18.80 -50.78 -25.88
C PHE A 98 -17.79 -51.79 -25.32
N ALA A 99 -17.05 -52.46 -26.20
CA ALA A 99 -15.96 -53.35 -25.82
C ALA A 99 -14.85 -52.59 -25.08
N SER A 100 -14.49 -51.39 -25.54
CA SER A 100 -13.50 -50.55 -24.84
C SER A 100 -14.00 -50.14 -23.45
N LEU A 101 -15.27 -49.75 -23.30
CA LEU A 101 -15.84 -49.44 -21.98
C LEU A 101 -15.79 -50.64 -21.02
N VAL A 102 -16.10 -51.84 -21.50
CA VAL A 102 -15.99 -53.06 -20.67
C VAL A 102 -14.53 -53.32 -20.29
N GLN A 103 -13.60 -53.19 -21.24
CA GLN A 103 -12.16 -53.34 -20.98
C GLN A 103 -11.63 -52.30 -19.99
N ASP A 104 -12.05 -51.04 -20.11
CA ASP A 104 -11.64 -49.96 -19.21
C ASP A 104 -12.13 -50.23 -17.78
N VAL A 105 -13.41 -50.61 -17.60
CA VAL A 105 -13.96 -50.88 -16.27
C VAL A 105 -13.32 -52.12 -15.65
N VAL A 106 -13.18 -53.22 -16.40
CA VAL A 106 -12.54 -54.44 -15.90
C VAL A 106 -11.05 -54.21 -15.61
N GLY A 107 -10.36 -53.48 -16.49
CA GLY A 107 -8.95 -53.10 -16.32
C GLY A 107 -8.71 -52.15 -15.13
N TYR A 108 -9.73 -51.42 -14.69
CA TYR A 108 -9.66 -50.56 -13.51
C TYR A 108 -9.81 -51.33 -12.18
N VAL A 109 -10.38 -52.54 -12.18
CA VAL A 109 -10.57 -53.34 -10.95
C VAL A 109 -9.25 -53.64 -10.21
N PRO A 110 -8.17 -54.12 -10.87
CA PRO A 110 -6.88 -54.31 -10.21
C PRO A 110 -6.31 -53.02 -9.58
N HIS A 111 -6.54 -51.88 -10.23
CA HIS A 111 -6.09 -50.56 -9.78
C HIS A 111 -6.85 -50.08 -8.53
N LEU A 112 -8.17 -50.33 -8.47
CA LEU A 112 -8.98 -50.11 -7.27
C LEU A 112 -8.47 -50.91 -6.07
N VAL A 113 -8.16 -52.19 -6.29
CA VAL A 113 -7.61 -53.06 -5.24
C VAL A 113 -6.23 -52.57 -4.79
N ALA A 114 -5.33 -52.24 -5.73
CA ALA A 114 -4.01 -51.70 -5.41
C ALA A 114 -4.10 -50.40 -4.60
N GLY A 115 -4.97 -49.47 -4.99
CA GLY A 115 -5.21 -48.22 -4.26
C GLY A 115 -5.77 -48.46 -2.85
N ALA A 116 -6.71 -49.39 -2.70
CA ALA A 116 -7.28 -49.74 -1.39
C ALA A 116 -6.23 -50.37 -0.45
N VAL A 117 -5.39 -51.27 -0.98
CA VAL A 117 -4.28 -51.88 -0.23
C VAL A 117 -3.28 -50.83 0.23
N LEU A 118 -2.90 -49.90 -0.65
CA LEU A 118 -2.00 -48.79 -0.30
C LEU A 118 -2.62 -47.85 0.73
N ALA A 119 -3.91 -47.54 0.62
CA ALA A 119 -4.61 -46.70 1.59
C ALA A 119 -4.65 -47.36 2.98
N LEU A 120 -4.90 -48.66 3.04
CA LEU A 120 -4.87 -49.43 4.29
C LEU A 120 -3.46 -49.47 4.89
N ALA A 121 -2.44 -49.69 4.07
CA ALA A 121 -1.04 -49.65 4.50
C ALA A 121 -0.66 -48.27 5.04
N ALA A 122 -1.05 -47.19 4.34
CA ALA A 122 -0.81 -45.81 4.77
C ALA A 122 -1.50 -45.50 6.11
N TRP A 123 -2.75 -45.91 6.29
CA TRP A 123 -3.49 -45.73 7.54
C TRP A 123 -2.84 -46.46 8.72
N LEU A 124 -2.40 -47.70 8.50
CA LEU A 124 -1.72 -48.49 9.52
C LEU A 124 -0.39 -47.84 9.90
N LEU A 125 0.42 -47.45 8.91
CA LEU A 125 1.69 -46.78 9.13
C LEU A 125 1.50 -45.43 9.86
N ALA A 126 0.53 -44.63 9.43
CA ALA A 126 0.21 -43.34 10.06
C ALA A 126 -0.20 -43.50 11.52
N THR A 127 -0.97 -44.55 11.84
CA THR A 127 -1.40 -44.85 13.22
C THR A 127 -0.21 -45.24 14.10
N VAL A 128 0.70 -46.06 13.58
CA VAL A 128 1.93 -46.45 14.27
C VAL A 128 2.84 -45.24 14.51
N LEU A 129 3.08 -44.43 13.47
CA LEU A 129 3.90 -43.22 13.58
C LEU A 129 3.31 -42.20 14.54
N ARG A 130 1.99 -42.00 14.53
CA ARG A 130 1.28 -41.16 15.51
C ARG A 130 1.53 -41.63 16.92
N ALA A 131 1.38 -42.92 17.20
CA ALA A 131 1.58 -43.48 18.53
C ALA A 131 3.05 -43.35 19.00
N LEU A 132 4.01 -43.50 18.09
CA LEU A 132 5.43 -43.30 18.40
C LEU A 132 5.73 -41.82 18.69
N ALA A 133 5.22 -40.91 17.87
CA ALA A 133 5.45 -39.48 18.03
C ALA A 133 4.82 -38.93 19.32
N THR A 134 3.58 -39.33 19.65
CA THR A 134 2.95 -38.91 20.90
C THR A 134 3.72 -39.43 22.11
N ARG A 135 4.19 -40.69 22.08
CA ARG A 135 5.01 -41.26 23.16
C ARG A 135 6.36 -40.57 23.31
N ALA A 136 7.03 -40.26 22.20
CA ALA A 136 8.32 -39.56 22.22
C ALA A 136 8.20 -38.13 22.76
N LEU A 137 7.15 -37.40 22.35
CA LEU A 137 6.91 -36.03 22.81
C LEU A 137 6.43 -35.98 24.26
N ALA A 138 5.59 -36.93 24.69
CA ALA A 138 5.16 -37.02 26.08
C ALA A 138 6.30 -37.37 27.06
N ALA A 139 7.41 -37.92 26.55
CA ALA A 139 8.62 -38.12 27.35
C ALA A 139 9.40 -36.82 27.60
N THR A 140 9.03 -35.70 26.97
CA THR A 140 9.65 -34.38 27.14
C THR A 140 8.79 -33.48 28.02
N THR A 141 9.40 -32.60 28.82
CA THR A 141 8.68 -31.65 29.70
C THR A 141 8.11 -30.43 28.95
N LEU A 142 7.96 -30.52 27.63
CA LEU A 142 7.46 -29.42 26.79
C LEU A 142 5.96 -29.21 26.98
N ASP A 143 5.19 -30.27 27.19
CA ASP A 143 3.74 -30.18 27.39
C ASP A 143 3.40 -29.42 28.68
N GLU A 144 4.03 -29.74 29.82
CA GLU A 144 3.78 -29.01 31.09
C GLU A 144 4.08 -27.50 30.99
N ARG A 145 5.24 -27.13 30.42
CA ARG A 145 5.67 -25.72 30.38
C ARG A 145 4.81 -24.85 29.46
N LEU A 146 4.29 -25.40 28.36
CA LEU A 146 3.50 -24.65 27.37
C LEU A 146 2.00 -24.67 27.69
N SER A 147 1.48 -25.71 28.33
CA SER A 147 0.07 -25.78 28.71
C SER A 147 -0.27 -24.96 29.96
N GLU A 148 0.66 -24.80 30.93
CA GLU A 148 0.44 -23.94 32.12
C GLU A 148 0.30 -22.46 31.77
N GLU A 149 1.07 -21.96 30.79
CA GLU A 149 1.08 -20.54 30.43
C GLU A 149 -0.02 -20.15 29.42
N ALA A 150 -0.57 -21.10 28.65
CA ALA A 150 -1.45 -20.80 27.53
C ALA A 150 -2.85 -21.46 27.56
N GLY A 151 -3.13 -22.39 28.50
CA GLY A 151 -4.42 -23.07 28.58
C GLY A 151 -4.78 -23.90 27.32
N MET A 152 -3.77 -24.30 26.54
CA MET A 152 -3.93 -25.02 25.28
C MET A 152 -3.80 -26.54 25.46
N ALA A 153 -4.43 -27.30 24.57
CA ALA A 153 -4.32 -28.76 24.53
C ALA A 153 -2.85 -29.22 24.37
N PRO A 154 -2.48 -30.41 24.90
CA PRO A 154 -1.10 -30.89 24.87
C PRO A 154 -0.54 -30.95 23.44
N ILE A 155 0.64 -30.36 23.24
CA ILE A 155 1.29 -30.26 21.93
C ILE A 155 1.60 -31.66 21.40
N SER A 156 1.95 -32.61 22.27
CA SER A 156 2.17 -34.02 21.89
C SER A 156 1.00 -34.62 21.12
N ARG A 157 -0.25 -34.37 21.56
CA ARG A 157 -1.46 -34.89 20.90
C ARG A 157 -1.71 -34.20 19.56
N SER A 158 -1.55 -32.89 19.51
CA SER A 158 -1.70 -32.11 18.29
C SER A 158 -0.66 -32.48 17.24
N ALA A 159 0.61 -32.59 17.63
CA ALA A 159 1.72 -33.02 16.78
C ALA A 159 1.50 -34.45 16.25
N GLY A 160 1.05 -35.39 17.09
CA GLY A 160 0.70 -36.74 16.65
C GLY A 160 -0.45 -36.77 15.64
N ASN A 161 -1.46 -35.93 15.81
CA ASN A 161 -2.56 -35.80 14.85
C ASN A 161 -2.08 -35.20 13.52
N VAL A 162 -1.24 -34.17 13.57
CA VAL A 162 -0.65 -33.56 12.37
C VAL A 162 0.22 -34.57 11.64
N LEU A 163 1.04 -35.35 12.36
CA LEU A 163 1.88 -36.38 11.75
C LEU A 163 1.05 -37.47 11.08
N PHE A 164 -0.07 -37.91 11.68
CA PHE A 164 -0.98 -38.87 11.05
C PHE A 164 -1.48 -38.36 9.69
N TRP A 165 -2.00 -37.14 9.64
CA TRP A 165 -2.49 -36.54 8.39
C TRP A 165 -1.37 -36.28 7.40
N LEU A 166 -0.18 -35.89 7.87
CA LEU A 166 1.00 -35.68 7.02
C LEU A 166 1.43 -36.99 6.35
N VAL A 167 1.44 -38.11 7.08
CA VAL A 167 1.75 -39.44 6.52
C VAL A 167 0.69 -39.82 5.49
N ILE A 168 -0.60 -39.65 5.78
CA ILE A 168 -1.66 -39.90 4.80
C ILE A 168 -1.49 -39.01 3.55
N LEU A 169 -1.17 -37.73 3.74
CA LEU A 169 -0.93 -36.79 2.65
C LEU A 169 0.29 -37.19 1.80
N PHE A 170 1.36 -37.71 2.43
CA PHE A 170 2.54 -38.19 1.73
C PHE A 170 2.27 -39.46 0.91
N PHE A 171 1.39 -40.34 1.40
CA PHE A 171 0.94 -41.54 0.69
C PHE A 171 -0.16 -41.24 -0.35
N LEU A 172 -0.84 -40.09 -0.26
CA LEU A 172 -1.93 -39.73 -1.16
C LEU A 172 -1.51 -39.76 -2.64
N PRO A 173 -0.37 -39.19 -3.08
CA PRO A 173 0.09 -39.36 -4.46
C PRO A 173 0.26 -40.82 -4.89
N ALA A 174 0.73 -41.70 -4.01
CA ALA A 174 0.89 -43.12 -4.32
C ALA A 174 -0.46 -43.83 -4.46
N ILE A 175 -1.43 -43.49 -3.59
CA ILE A 175 -2.81 -43.99 -3.67
C ILE A 175 -3.47 -43.51 -4.97
N LEU A 176 -3.36 -42.22 -5.29
CA LEU A 176 -3.91 -41.63 -6.52
C LEU A 176 -3.25 -42.22 -7.77
N ALA A 177 -1.93 -42.48 -7.74
CA ALA A 177 -1.21 -43.14 -8.83
C ALA A 177 -1.71 -44.57 -9.06
N ALA A 178 -1.91 -45.34 -7.97
CA ALA A 178 -2.43 -46.69 -8.05
C ALA A 178 -3.86 -46.73 -8.61
N LEU A 179 -4.66 -45.69 -8.33
CA LEU A 179 -5.99 -45.49 -8.90
C LEU A 179 -5.97 -44.87 -10.32
N ARG A 180 -4.81 -44.68 -10.96
CA ARG A 180 -4.65 -44.00 -12.26
C ARG A 180 -5.27 -42.59 -12.33
N LEU A 181 -5.35 -41.89 -11.21
CA LEU A 181 -5.86 -40.51 -11.13
C LEU A 181 -4.76 -39.49 -11.44
N ASN A 182 -4.05 -39.67 -12.56
CA ASN A 182 -2.84 -38.91 -12.91
C ASN A 182 -3.10 -37.39 -12.97
N GLY A 183 -4.25 -36.96 -13.51
CA GLY A 183 -4.59 -35.54 -13.61
C GLY A 183 -4.83 -34.83 -12.27
N VAL A 184 -5.15 -35.55 -11.20
CA VAL A 184 -5.33 -35.00 -9.85
C VAL A 184 -4.03 -35.07 -9.04
N LEU A 185 -3.11 -35.93 -9.46
CA LEU A 185 -1.90 -36.24 -8.72
C LEU A 185 -0.82 -35.16 -8.87
N ASP A 186 -0.73 -34.47 -10.02
CA ASP A 186 0.31 -33.47 -10.24
C ASP A 186 0.21 -32.26 -9.30
N PRO A 187 -0.96 -31.61 -9.11
CA PRO A 187 -1.12 -30.55 -8.12
C PRO A 187 -0.79 -31.02 -6.69
N VAL A 188 -1.19 -32.23 -6.32
CA VAL A 188 -0.91 -32.81 -4.99
C VAL A 188 0.59 -33.06 -4.80
N ARG A 189 1.28 -33.55 -5.84
CA ARG A 189 2.75 -33.71 -5.83
C ARG A 189 3.47 -32.37 -5.70
N ASP A 190 3.02 -31.33 -6.41
CA ASP A 190 3.60 -29.98 -6.30
C ASP A 190 3.42 -29.40 -4.90
N LEU A 191 2.22 -29.52 -4.32
CA LEU A 191 1.96 -29.10 -2.94
C LEU A 191 2.85 -29.85 -1.94
N LEU A 192 3.02 -31.17 -2.11
CA LEU A 192 3.90 -31.96 -1.26
C LEU A 192 5.36 -31.54 -1.42
N ALA A 193 5.81 -31.28 -2.65
CA ALA A 193 7.16 -30.79 -2.93
C ALA A 193 7.42 -29.43 -2.27
N ARG A 194 6.45 -28.50 -2.32
CA ARG A 194 6.52 -27.20 -1.63
C ARG A 194 6.59 -27.36 -0.12
N LEU A 195 5.77 -28.24 0.46
CA LEU A 195 5.79 -28.53 1.90
C LEU A 195 7.14 -29.10 2.35
N LEU A 196 7.72 -30.03 1.58
CA LEU A 196 9.04 -30.58 1.87
C LEU A 196 10.15 -29.54 1.72
N ALA A 197 10.05 -28.65 0.72
CA ALA A 197 11.00 -27.56 0.52
C ALA A 197 10.95 -26.51 1.65
N PHE A 198 9.81 -26.39 2.34
CA PHE A 198 9.64 -25.50 3.48
C PHE A 198 10.35 -26.02 4.74
N VAL A 199 10.48 -27.36 4.90
CA VAL A 199 11.05 -27.98 6.10
C VAL A 199 12.48 -27.50 6.41
N PRO A 200 13.44 -27.51 5.48
CA PRO A 200 14.76 -26.92 5.72
C PRO A 200 14.70 -25.43 6.09
N GLY A 201 13.79 -24.69 5.45
CA GLY A 201 13.58 -23.26 5.69
C GLY A 201 13.10 -22.95 7.11
N ILE A 202 12.28 -23.81 7.72
CA ILE A 202 11.85 -23.67 9.12
C ILE A 202 13.06 -23.65 10.06
N PHE A 203 14.00 -24.57 9.90
CA PHE A 203 15.18 -24.63 10.75
C PHE A 203 16.08 -23.41 10.56
N GLY A 204 16.29 -22.98 9.31
CA GLY A 204 17.04 -21.77 8.99
C GLY A 204 16.40 -20.52 9.59
N ALA A 205 15.08 -20.36 9.39
CA ALA A 205 14.30 -19.25 9.92
C ALA A 205 14.34 -19.21 11.46
N ALA A 206 14.16 -20.35 12.13
CA ALA A 206 14.22 -20.44 13.57
C ALA A 206 15.62 -20.06 14.10
N ALA A 207 16.68 -20.56 13.47
CA ALA A 207 18.05 -20.21 13.83
C ALA A 207 18.32 -18.71 13.68
N ILE A 208 17.93 -18.12 12.55
CA ILE A 208 18.08 -16.68 12.28
C ILE A 208 17.27 -15.85 13.28
N ALA A 209 16.01 -16.20 13.54
CA ALA A 209 15.15 -15.47 14.47
C ALA A 209 15.69 -15.49 15.90
N ILE A 210 16.15 -16.66 16.38
CA ILE A 210 16.74 -16.82 17.71
C ILE A 210 18.05 -16.02 17.80
N ALA A 211 18.94 -16.18 16.81
CA ALA A 211 20.21 -15.44 16.78
C ALA A 211 19.97 -13.93 16.77
N GLY A 212 19.08 -13.44 15.91
CA GLY A 212 18.69 -12.04 15.84
C GLY A 212 18.10 -11.50 17.12
N TYR A 213 17.20 -12.24 17.76
CA TYR A 213 16.63 -11.86 19.05
C TYR A 213 17.70 -11.73 20.14
N VAL A 214 18.62 -12.70 20.22
CA VAL A 214 19.72 -12.69 21.19
C VAL A 214 20.62 -11.48 20.94
N VAL A 215 21.05 -11.26 19.69
CA VAL A 215 21.90 -10.12 19.31
C VAL A 215 21.19 -8.78 19.60
N ALA A 216 19.92 -8.64 19.21
CA ALA A 216 19.14 -7.44 19.47
C ALA A 216 19.01 -7.15 20.97
N ARG A 217 18.80 -8.19 21.80
CA ARG A 217 18.71 -8.05 23.26
C ARG A 217 20.02 -7.60 23.89
N VAL A 218 21.15 -8.15 23.43
CA VAL A 218 22.49 -7.76 23.89
C VAL A 218 22.78 -6.31 23.51
N LEU A 219 22.54 -5.94 22.24
CA LEU A 219 22.76 -4.58 21.75
C LEU A 219 21.87 -3.56 22.45
N ARG A 220 20.61 -3.89 22.72
CA ARG A 220 19.70 -3.06 23.51
C ARG A 220 20.27 -2.72 24.88
N ALA A 221 20.73 -3.75 25.61
CA ALA A 221 21.29 -3.56 26.94
C ALA A 221 22.56 -2.73 26.89
N LEU A 222 23.45 -3.01 25.94
CA LEU A 222 24.69 -2.27 25.74
C LEU A 222 24.42 -0.79 25.45
N VAL A 223 23.56 -0.49 24.47
CA VAL A 223 23.27 0.89 24.07
C VAL A 223 22.51 1.66 25.17
N SER A 224 21.57 1.01 25.87
CA SER A 224 20.88 1.65 27.00
C SER A 224 21.87 2.08 28.09
N ASN A 225 22.80 1.18 28.44
CA ASN A 225 23.80 1.45 29.48
C ASN A 225 24.78 2.54 29.04
N LEU A 226 25.23 2.53 27.78
CA LEU A 226 26.13 3.55 27.23
C LEU A 226 25.47 4.93 27.16
N LEU A 227 24.20 5.02 26.74
CA LEU A 227 23.45 6.27 26.70
C LEU A 227 23.19 6.84 28.10
N ALA A 228 22.85 5.96 29.06
CA ALA A 228 22.69 6.35 30.46
C ALA A 228 24.02 6.89 31.03
N ALA A 229 25.14 6.20 30.77
CA ALA A 229 26.47 6.62 31.20
C ALA A 229 26.92 7.94 30.55
N ALA A 230 26.58 8.15 29.27
CA ALA A 230 26.83 9.40 28.55
C ALA A 230 25.97 10.58 29.05
N GLY A 231 25.00 10.33 29.94
CA GLY A 231 24.15 11.35 30.53
C GLY A 231 22.99 11.77 29.64
N ALA A 232 22.54 10.91 28.70
CA ALA A 232 21.35 11.18 27.89
C ALA A 232 20.11 11.47 28.76
N ASP A 233 20.03 10.83 29.93
CA ASP A 233 18.94 11.04 30.89
C ASP A 233 18.99 12.44 31.54
N ARG A 234 20.17 13.07 31.67
CA ARG A 234 20.29 14.46 32.18
C ARG A 234 19.80 15.49 31.17
N VAL A 235 19.82 15.16 29.88
CA VAL A 235 19.29 16.01 28.82
C VAL A 235 17.76 16.02 28.87
N ASN A 236 17.13 14.91 29.27
CA ASN A 236 15.69 14.78 29.45
C ASN A 236 15.12 15.87 30.40
N GLU A 237 15.82 16.09 31.52
CA GLU A 237 15.47 17.11 32.52
C GLU A 237 15.58 18.53 31.98
N ARG A 238 16.56 18.80 31.11
CA ARG A 238 16.76 20.15 30.50
C ARG A 238 15.69 20.48 29.47
N ILE A 239 15.12 19.47 28.82
CA ILE A 239 14.10 19.62 27.77
C ILE A 239 12.68 19.61 28.38
N GLY A 240 12.54 19.28 29.67
CA GLY A 240 11.25 19.23 30.35
C GLY A 240 10.39 18.03 29.93
N LEU A 241 11.02 16.96 29.47
CA LEU A 241 10.35 15.71 29.16
C LEU A 241 9.95 14.97 30.45
N ASP A 242 8.89 14.18 30.38
CA ASP A 242 8.37 13.42 31.52
C ASP A 242 9.48 12.52 32.13
N PRO A 243 9.73 12.57 33.45
CA PRO A 243 10.72 11.70 34.12
C PRO A 243 10.49 10.20 33.91
N ALA A 244 9.27 9.80 33.58
CA ALA A 244 8.94 8.41 33.25
C ALA A 244 9.58 7.95 31.92
N VAL A 245 9.90 8.88 31.01
CA VAL A 245 10.46 8.60 29.69
C VAL A 245 11.98 8.76 29.71
N GLN A 246 12.70 7.65 29.85
CA GLN A 246 14.16 7.63 29.84
C GLN A 246 14.70 7.51 28.41
N LEU A 247 15.42 8.55 27.94
CA LEU A 247 16.03 8.59 26.61
C LEU A 247 16.98 7.40 26.37
N SER A 248 17.68 6.97 27.42
CA SER A 248 18.56 5.78 27.37
C SER A 248 17.80 4.50 27.00
N ARG A 249 16.63 4.25 27.61
CA ARG A 249 15.78 3.09 27.31
C ARG A 249 15.14 3.18 25.94
N LEU A 250 14.75 4.39 25.51
CA LEU A 250 14.23 4.61 24.17
C LEU A 250 15.28 4.26 23.12
N GLY A 251 16.51 4.78 23.26
CA GLY A 251 17.61 4.47 22.36
C GLY A 251 17.90 2.97 22.29
N GLY A 252 17.95 2.28 23.43
CA GLY A 252 18.12 0.83 23.43
C GLY A 252 16.96 0.08 22.77
N THR A 253 15.72 0.53 22.96
CA THR A 253 14.54 -0.10 22.35
C THR A 253 14.49 0.13 20.84
N LEU A 254 14.93 1.31 20.37
CA LEU A 254 15.10 1.58 18.94
C LEU A 254 16.15 0.66 18.32
N VAL A 255 17.29 0.48 18.98
CA VAL A 255 18.34 -0.47 18.53
C VAL A 255 17.82 -1.90 18.51
N PHE A 256 17.04 -2.31 19.52
CA PHE A 256 16.39 -3.61 19.52
C PHE A 256 15.53 -3.80 18.27
N ILE A 257 14.63 -2.85 17.99
CA ILE A 257 13.75 -2.89 16.81
C ILE A 257 14.59 -2.91 15.53
N LEU A 258 15.59 -2.04 15.43
CA LEU A 258 16.44 -1.89 14.25
C LEU A 258 17.25 -3.15 13.93
N VAL A 259 17.58 -3.98 14.91
CA VAL A 259 18.31 -5.25 14.71
C VAL A 259 17.35 -6.43 14.58
N PHE A 260 16.30 -6.46 15.39
CA PHE A 260 15.33 -7.56 15.43
C PHE A 260 14.47 -7.60 14.16
N VAL A 261 13.96 -6.47 13.68
CA VAL A 261 13.10 -6.42 12.49
C VAL A 261 13.81 -6.94 11.23
N PRO A 262 15.03 -6.50 10.88
CA PRO A 262 15.77 -7.10 9.75
C PRO A 262 16.02 -8.59 9.94
N SER A 263 16.33 -9.04 11.17
CA SER A 263 16.55 -10.45 11.42
C SER A 263 15.27 -11.27 11.29
N LEU A 264 14.12 -10.72 11.68
CA LEU A 264 12.83 -11.36 11.49
C LEU A 264 12.49 -11.46 9.99
N ILE A 265 12.77 -10.41 9.23
CA ILE A 265 12.61 -10.41 7.77
C ILE A 265 13.52 -11.46 7.14
N ALA A 266 14.79 -11.56 7.56
CA ALA A 266 15.72 -12.59 7.11
C ALA A 266 15.26 -14.01 7.48
N ALA A 267 14.59 -14.18 8.63
CA ALA A 267 13.98 -15.45 9.00
C ALA A 267 12.79 -15.79 8.09
N LEU A 268 11.93 -14.81 7.76
CA LEU A 268 10.82 -15.00 6.81
C LEU A 268 11.31 -15.31 5.39
N ASP A 269 12.43 -14.71 4.99
CA ASP A 269 13.11 -14.98 3.72
C ASP A 269 13.69 -16.40 3.67
N ALA A 270 14.34 -16.86 4.75
CA ALA A 270 14.79 -18.24 4.88
C ALA A 270 13.63 -19.25 4.84
N LEU A 271 12.44 -18.82 5.27
CA LEU A 271 11.20 -19.57 5.20
C LEU A 271 10.58 -19.58 3.77
N ARG A 272 11.20 -18.86 2.82
CA ARG A 272 10.80 -18.71 1.42
C ARG A 272 9.39 -18.13 1.24
N ILE A 273 9.03 -17.18 2.09
CA ILE A 273 7.76 -16.46 2.01
C ILE A 273 8.00 -15.11 1.30
N ASP A 274 8.39 -15.17 0.04
CA ASP A 274 8.81 -14.01 -0.77
C ASP A 274 7.74 -12.91 -0.84
N ALA A 275 6.46 -13.32 -0.83
CA ALA A 275 5.31 -12.42 -0.84
C ALA A 275 5.25 -11.49 0.39
N ILE A 276 5.92 -11.85 1.49
CA ILE A 276 5.95 -11.06 2.73
C ILE A 276 7.34 -10.45 2.95
N SER A 277 8.41 -11.23 2.77
CA SER A 277 9.78 -10.74 2.98
C SER A 277 10.13 -9.62 2.00
N GLY A 278 9.71 -9.71 0.73
CA GLY A 278 9.98 -8.70 -0.29
C GLY A 278 9.52 -7.29 0.09
N PRO A 279 8.20 -7.04 0.25
CA PRO A 279 7.70 -5.73 0.66
C PRO A 279 8.29 -5.25 2.00
N ALA A 280 8.52 -6.16 2.96
CA ALA A 280 9.10 -5.81 4.25
C ALA A 280 10.56 -5.33 4.13
N THR A 281 11.39 -6.00 3.31
CA THR A 281 12.78 -5.56 3.05
C THR A 281 12.80 -4.18 2.39
N GLN A 282 11.87 -3.89 1.46
CA GLN A 282 11.80 -2.61 0.79
C GLN A 282 11.44 -1.47 1.74
N VAL A 283 10.44 -1.66 2.60
CA VAL A 283 10.08 -0.67 3.64
C VAL A 283 11.24 -0.45 4.61
N LEU A 284 11.89 -1.52 5.06
CA LEU A 284 13.05 -1.41 5.93
C LEU A 284 14.21 -0.64 5.25
N ALA A 285 14.48 -0.92 3.97
CA ALA A 285 15.49 -0.20 3.19
C ALA A 285 15.17 1.29 3.05
N GLN A 286 13.90 1.65 2.83
CA GLN A 286 13.45 3.05 2.81
C GLN A 286 13.66 3.73 4.16
N ILE A 287 13.34 3.06 5.28
CA ILE A 287 13.57 3.59 6.62
C ILE A 287 15.06 3.79 6.88
N LEU A 288 15.91 2.82 6.55
CA LEU A 288 17.37 2.91 6.68
C LEU A 288 17.95 4.03 5.82
N ALA A 289 17.47 4.18 4.58
CA ALA A 289 17.87 5.25 3.68
C ALA A 289 17.43 6.64 4.19
N ALA A 290 16.34 6.73 4.94
CA ALA A 290 15.89 7.99 5.55
C ALA A 290 16.77 8.44 6.72
N VAL A 291 17.49 7.53 7.41
CA VAL A 291 18.29 7.87 8.60
C VAL A 291 19.35 8.96 8.31
N PRO A 292 20.21 8.86 7.27
CA PRO A 292 21.13 9.93 6.90
C PRO A 292 20.45 11.27 6.63
N HIS A 293 19.30 11.24 5.96
CA HIS A 293 18.54 12.45 5.62
C HIS A 293 17.92 13.12 6.85
N ILE A 294 17.41 12.33 7.80
CA ILE A 294 16.90 12.85 9.08
C ILE A 294 18.02 13.56 9.85
N VAL A 295 19.21 12.94 9.89
CA VAL A 295 20.38 13.55 10.53
C VAL A 295 20.78 14.84 9.81
N ALA A 296 20.83 14.84 8.47
CA ALA A 296 21.14 16.03 7.68
C ALA A 296 20.13 17.16 7.94
N ALA A 297 18.83 16.87 7.92
CA ALA A 297 17.77 17.83 8.20
C ALA A 297 17.90 18.43 9.61
N ALA A 298 18.17 17.60 10.63
CA ALA A 298 18.38 18.06 12.00
C ALA A 298 19.61 18.97 12.11
N VAL A 299 20.72 18.61 11.46
CA VAL A 299 21.94 19.42 11.42
C VAL A 299 21.67 20.77 10.74
N ILE A 300 20.97 20.77 9.60
CA ILE A 300 20.60 21.99 8.87
C ILE A 300 19.76 22.92 9.72
N LEU A 301 18.75 22.40 10.43
CA LEU A 301 17.92 23.21 11.34
C LEU A 301 18.75 23.81 12.48
N LEU A 302 19.60 23.01 13.13
CA LEU A 302 20.45 23.47 14.23
C LEU A 302 21.44 24.55 13.75
N LEU A 303 22.09 24.31 12.61
CA LEU A 303 23.03 25.25 12.02
C LEU A 303 22.32 26.56 11.63
N THR A 304 21.16 26.45 10.98
CA THR A 304 20.36 27.60 10.56
C THR A 304 19.92 28.42 11.77
N TRP A 305 19.41 27.78 12.82
CA TRP A 305 19.02 28.46 14.04
C TRP A 305 20.20 29.19 14.69
N TYR A 306 21.37 28.55 14.78
CA TYR A 306 22.56 29.14 15.37
C TYR A 306 23.05 30.36 14.58
N VAL A 307 23.20 30.22 13.26
CA VAL A 307 23.66 31.30 12.37
C VAL A 307 22.65 32.44 12.29
N ALA A 308 21.36 32.12 12.16
CA ALA A 308 20.29 33.11 12.09
C ALA A 308 20.17 33.91 13.38
N LYS A 309 20.28 33.26 14.54
CA LYS A 309 20.24 33.94 15.84
C LYS A 309 21.40 34.94 15.98
N PHE A 310 22.59 34.56 15.52
CA PHE A 310 23.74 35.45 15.50
C PHE A 310 23.53 36.63 14.55
N ALA A 311 23.11 36.35 13.30
CA ALA A 311 22.85 37.38 12.29
C ALA A 311 21.74 38.37 12.71
N ALA A 312 20.63 37.87 13.24
CA ALA A 312 19.53 38.69 13.76
C ALA A 312 19.98 39.56 14.94
N GLY A 313 20.82 39.03 15.83
CA GLY A 313 21.40 39.77 16.94
C GLY A 313 22.34 40.90 16.47
N LEU A 314 23.18 40.63 15.47
CA LEU A 314 24.02 41.64 14.85
C LEU A 314 23.17 42.73 14.17
N LEU A 315 22.18 42.34 13.36
CA LEU A 315 21.30 43.28 12.66
C LEU A 315 20.57 44.20 13.64
N THR A 316 20.05 43.63 14.73
CA THR A 316 19.39 44.40 15.79
C THR A 316 20.32 45.48 16.33
N ARG A 317 21.55 45.11 16.71
CA ARG A 317 22.55 46.07 17.23
C ARG A 317 22.96 47.12 16.21
N LEU A 318 23.09 46.75 14.94
CA LEU A 318 23.42 47.69 13.87
C LEU A 318 22.29 48.71 13.67
N LEU A 319 21.03 48.27 13.65
CA LEU A 319 19.86 49.14 13.54
C LEU A 319 19.70 50.04 14.77
N GLU A 320 19.94 49.52 15.97
CA GLU A 320 19.99 50.31 17.21
C GLU A 320 21.05 51.41 17.10
N SER A 321 22.27 51.06 16.67
CA SER A 321 23.38 52.01 16.52
C SER A 321 23.15 53.07 15.44
N ALA A 322 22.40 52.72 14.38
CA ALA A 322 21.99 53.64 13.34
C ALA A 322 20.85 54.59 13.76
N GLY A 323 20.29 54.41 14.96
CA GLY A 323 19.20 55.23 15.49
C GLY A 323 17.84 54.89 14.89
N PHE A 324 17.65 53.67 14.36
CA PHE A 324 16.39 53.23 13.75
C PHE A 324 15.22 53.27 14.75
N ASP A 325 15.52 53.11 16.04
CA ASP A 325 14.53 53.19 17.13
C ASP A 325 14.02 54.61 17.40
N SER A 326 14.66 55.63 16.85
CA SER A 326 14.17 57.02 16.92
C SER A 326 13.12 57.35 15.85
N LEU A 327 12.97 56.50 14.83
CA LEU A 327 12.05 56.74 13.70
C LEU A 327 10.57 56.79 14.11
N PRO A 328 10.04 55.89 14.96
CA PRO A 328 8.64 55.95 15.37
C PRO A 328 8.27 57.25 16.09
N ALA A 329 9.19 57.83 16.87
CA ALA A 329 9.00 59.11 17.52
C ALA A 329 8.87 60.25 16.50
N LYS A 330 9.68 60.22 15.43
CA LYS A 330 9.61 61.20 14.33
C LYS A 330 8.35 61.06 13.47
N LEU A 331 7.73 59.88 13.49
CA LEU A 331 6.49 59.58 12.76
C LEU A 331 5.21 59.80 13.57
N GLY A 332 5.33 60.16 14.86
CA GLY A 332 4.17 60.31 15.75
C GLY A 332 3.54 58.97 16.19
N LEU A 333 4.27 57.86 16.05
CA LEU A 333 3.82 56.49 16.33
C LEU A 333 4.41 55.93 17.65
N SER A 334 4.89 56.79 18.54
CA SER A 334 5.62 56.43 19.76
C SER A 334 4.85 55.49 20.70
N HIS A 335 3.52 55.56 20.72
CA HIS A 335 2.67 54.74 21.58
C HIS A 335 2.48 53.31 21.06
N ALA A 336 2.70 53.05 19.76
CA ALA A 336 2.50 51.73 19.15
C ALA A 336 3.79 50.89 19.07
N LEU A 337 4.97 51.52 19.09
CA LEU A 337 6.26 50.89 18.80
C LEU A 337 7.32 51.20 19.88
N SER A 338 6.98 51.02 21.15
CA SER A 338 7.89 51.25 22.29
C SER A 338 8.16 49.97 23.09
N GLY A 339 9.35 49.86 23.69
CA GLY A 339 9.73 48.70 24.50
C GLY A 339 10.07 47.47 23.65
N SER A 340 9.44 46.33 23.92
CA SER A 340 9.73 45.03 23.26
C SER A 340 9.43 44.98 21.76
N THR A 341 8.69 45.97 21.24
CA THR A 341 8.36 46.14 19.82
C THR A 341 9.21 47.18 19.10
N SER A 342 10.41 47.48 19.62
CA SER A 342 11.31 48.43 18.95
C SER A 342 11.60 47.99 17.50
N PRO A 343 11.60 48.92 16.52
CA PRO A 343 11.80 48.59 15.11
C PRO A 343 13.06 47.75 14.84
N SER A 344 14.16 48.02 15.57
CA SER A 344 15.41 47.26 15.51
C SER A 344 15.23 45.78 15.88
N ARG A 345 14.57 45.51 17.02
CA ARG A 345 14.29 44.16 17.52
C ARG A 345 13.26 43.44 16.66
N LEU A 346 12.26 44.17 16.16
CA LEU A 346 11.26 43.61 15.25
C LEU A 346 11.90 43.17 13.94
N ALA A 347 12.79 43.98 13.35
CA ALA A 347 13.55 43.61 12.16
C ALA A 347 14.44 42.38 12.41
N GLY A 348 15.14 42.32 13.56
CA GLY A 348 15.91 41.13 13.95
C GLY A 348 15.05 39.88 14.11
N ALA A 349 13.88 40.00 14.75
CA ALA A 349 12.94 38.89 14.93
C ALA A 349 12.37 38.40 13.58
N VAL A 350 12.05 39.33 12.66
CA VAL A 350 11.62 39.01 11.30
C VAL A 350 12.72 38.24 10.57
N VAL A 351 13.97 38.70 10.61
CA VAL A 351 15.09 37.98 9.98
C VAL A 351 15.27 36.58 10.55
N LEU A 352 15.21 36.43 11.88
CA LEU A 352 15.29 35.12 12.53
C LEU A 352 14.14 34.21 12.08
N PHE A 353 12.92 34.73 12.04
CA PHE A 353 11.73 34.00 11.61
C PHE A 353 11.85 33.49 10.17
N PHE A 354 12.22 34.36 9.24
CA PHE A 354 12.40 33.98 7.83
C PHE A 354 13.58 33.03 7.63
N ALA A 355 14.71 33.27 8.28
CA ALA A 355 15.85 32.36 8.19
C ALA A 355 15.50 30.97 8.70
N LEU A 356 14.71 30.85 9.78
CA LEU A 356 14.23 29.57 10.29
C LEU A 356 13.24 28.91 9.33
N LEU A 357 12.35 29.69 8.69
CA LEU A 357 11.48 29.17 7.62
C LEU A 357 12.30 28.63 6.44
N PHE A 358 13.34 29.33 5.98
CA PHE A 358 14.25 28.81 4.95
C PHE A 358 14.96 27.52 5.39
N GLY A 359 15.44 27.47 6.64
CA GLY A 359 16.01 26.24 7.20
C GLY A 359 15.01 25.09 7.24
N THR A 360 13.74 25.39 7.48
CA THR A 360 12.64 24.42 7.50
C THR A 360 12.31 23.90 6.10
N VAL A 361 12.35 24.75 5.07
CA VAL A 361 12.22 24.36 3.65
C VAL A 361 13.30 23.34 3.28
N GLU A 362 14.56 23.66 3.56
CA GLU A 362 15.67 22.75 3.26
C GLU A 362 15.56 21.45 4.06
N ALA A 363 15.24 21.51 5.36
CA ALA A 363 15.04 20.32 6.18
C ALA A 363 13.87 19.45 5.69
N ALA A 364 12.75 20.06 5.27
CA ALA A 364 11.61 19.35 4.69
C ALA A 364 11.98 18.69 3.35
N SER A 365 12.75 19.37 2.51
CA SER A 365 13.27 18.83 1.25
C SER A 365 14.17 17.61 1.47
N GLN A 366 15.09 17.68 2.45
CA GLN A 366 15.94 16.54 2.82
C GLN A 366 15.13 15.33 3.29
N LEU A 367 14.02 15.56 3.99
CA LEU A 367 13.12 14.50 4.43
C LEU A 367 12.20 13.96 3.30
N GLY A 368 12.27 14.52 2.10
CA GLY A 368 11.42 14.15 0.96
C GLY A 368 10.03 14.78 0.98
N PHE A 369 9.77 15.74 1.87
CA PHE A 369 8.49 16.46 1.99
C PHE A 369 8.43 17.65 1.03
N HIS A 370 8.60 17.38 -0.27
CA HIS A 370 8.66 18.42 -1.31
C HIS A 370 7.41 19.31 -1.34
N GLN A 371 6.21 18.74 -1.17
CA GLN A 371 4.99 19.54 -1.16
C GLN A 371 4.94 20.52 0.01
N VAL A 372 5.46 20.12 1.18
CA VAL A 372 5.54 21.00 2.35
C VAL A 372 6.55 22.11 2.09
N SER A 373 7.73 21.75 1.56
CA SER A 373 8.76 22.70 1.16
C SER A 373 8.24 23.74 0.16
N ASP A 374 7.48 23.33 -0.85
CA ASP A 374 6.94 24.21 -1.89
C ASP A 374 5.88 25.18 -1.34
N VAL A 375 4.98 24.69 -0.48
CA VAL A 375 3.98 25.52 0.19
C VAL A 375 4.65 26.55 1.09
N VAL A 376 5.65 26.13 1.89
CA VAL A 376 6.39 27.05 2.76
C VAL A 376 7.20 28.06 1.93
N THR A 377 7.80 27.65 0.81
CA THR A 377 8.52 28.55 -0.10
C THR A 377 7.60 29.60 -0.71
N THR A 378 6.40 29.19 -1.14
CA THR A 378 5.37 30.11 -1.65
C THR A 378 4.93 31.09 -0.56
N PHE A 379 4.76 30.60 0.67
CA PHE A 379 4.44 31.44 1.82
C PHE A 379 5.56 32.44 2.13
N ILE A 380 6.83 32.03 2.06
CA ILE A 380 7.99 32.90 2.23
C ILE A 380 7.98 34.01 1.18
N ALA A 381 7.76 33.68 -0.10
CA ALA A 381 7.71 34.66 -1.18
C ALA A 381 6.59 35.67 -0.95
N PHE A 382 5.37 35.20 -0.69
CA PHE A 382 4.22 36.04 -0.38
C PHE A 382 4.45 36.94 0.85
N SER A 383 5.05 36.39 1.91
CA SER A 383 5.37 37.15 3.11
C SER A 383 6.48 38.20 2.84
N GLY A 384 7.43 37.89 1.96
CA GLY A 384 8.45 38.83 1.47
C GLY A 384 7.84 40.00 0.69
N ASP A 385 6.89 39.72 -0.21
CA ASP A 385 6.13 40.74 -0.94
C ASP A 385 5.34 41.63 0.01
N ILE A 386 4.67 41.04 1.02
CA ILE A 386 3.99 41.80 2.08
C ILE A 386 4.96 42.71 2.82
N LEU A 387 6.12 42.19 3.23
CA LEU A 387 7.13 42.99 3.91
C LEU A 387 7.62 44.15 3.05
N LEU A 388 7.91 43.91 1.77
CA LEU A 388 8.33 44.94 0.82
C LEU A 388 7.25 46.02 0.66
N GLY A 389 5.99 45.62 0.46
CA GLY A 389 4.88 46.55 0.37
C GLY A 389 4.69 47.35 1.66
N SER A 390 4.84 46.71 2.82
CA SER A 390 4.76 47.39 4.11
C SER A 390 5.87 48.45 4.27
N ALA A 391 7.09 48.14 3.83
CA ALA A 391 8.21 49.06 3.84
C ALA A 391 7.95 50.26 2.91
N ILE A 392 7.42 50.02 1.70
CA ILE A 392 7.03 51.09 0.77
C ILE A 392 5.98 52.01 1.40
N LEU A 393 4.96 51.45 2.07
CA LEU A 393 3.94 52.25 2.76
C LEU A 393 4.53 53.11 3.87
N VAL A 394 5.41 52.55 4.71
CA VAL A 394 6.06 53.28 5.82
C VAL A 394 6.93 54.42 5.28
N VAL A 395 7.80 54.11 4.30
CA VAL A 395 8.69 55.11 3.70
C VAL A 395 7.89 56.19 2.98
N GLY A 396 6.87 55.80 2.21
CA GLY A 396 6.05 56.75 1.48
C GLY A 396 5.17 57.61 2.37
N PHE A 397 4.66 57.08 3.49
CA PHE A 397 3.98 57.87 4.51
C PHE A 397 4.90 58.95 5.07
N TRP A 398 6.15 58.59 5.39
CA TRP A 398 7.16 59.56 5.84
C TRP A 398 7.43 60.64 4.78
N LEU A 399 7.66 60.25 3.52
CA LEU A 399 7.89 61.18 2.41
C LEU A 399 6.72 62.15 2.20
N SER A 400 5.48 61.68 2.36
CA SER A 400 4.29 62.53 2.25
C SER A 400 4.30 63.68 3.27
N GLY A 401 4.78 63.42 4.50
CA GLY A 401 4.92 64.42 5.56
C GLY A 401 6.04 65.42 5.28
N VAL A 402 7.19 64.92 4.80
CA VAL A 402 8.34 65.76 4.41
C VAL A 402 7.96 66.70 3.25
N ALA A 403 7.31 66.19 2.21
CA ALA A 403 6.86 67.00 1.09
C ALA A 403 5.87 68.08 1.53
N ALA A 404 4.88 67.71 2.35
CA ALA A 404 3.88 68.66 2.84
C ALA A 404 4.49 69.76 3.71
N THR A 405 5.48 69.41 4.55
CA THR A 405 6.19 70.41 5.37
C THR A 405 7.09 71.31 4.53
N ALA A 406 7.79 70.77 3.52
CA ALA A 406 8.61 71.55 2.60
C ALA A 406 7.77 72.58 1.82
N ILE A 407 6.61 72.19 1.29
CA ILE A 407 5.70 73.08 0.56
C ILE A 407 5.17 74.20 1.47
N ARG A 408 4.78 73.87 2.72
CA ARG A 408 4.35 74.89 3.70
C ARG A 408 5.45 75.90 4.03
N ARG A 409 6.71 75.46 4.08
CA ARG A 409 7.85 76.35 4.34
C ARG A 409 8.17 77.26 3.15
N ALA A 410 7.96 76.77 1.93
CA ALA A 410 8.21 77.53 0.70
C ALA A 410 7.13 78.60 0.41
N SER A 411 5.89 78.42 0.92
CA SER A 411 4.78 79.36 0.69
C SER A 411 4.05 79.74 1.99
N PRO A 412 4.54 80.76 2.73
CA PRO A 412 4.02 81.14 4.05
C PRO A 412 2.58 81.68 4.03
N GLU A 413 2.18 82.42 3.00
CA GLU A 413 0.87 83.12 2.95
C GLU A 413 -0.27 82.32 2.30
N GLY A 414 -0.01 81.10 1.78
CA GLY A 414 -1.03 80.30 1.09
C GLY A 414 -0.72 78.81 0.86
N GLY A 415 0.36 78.29 1.44
CA GLY A 415 0.85 76.93 1.17
C GLY A 415 0.05 75.77 1.77
N THR A 416 -1.06 76.02 2.47
CA THR A 416 -1.83 74.97 3.16
C THR A 416 -2.59 74.06 2.18
N LEU A 417 -3.23 74.63 1.17
CA LEU A 417 -3.95 73.89 0.13
C LEU A 417 -2.98 73.07 -0.74
N PRO A 418 -1.91 73.66 -1.34
CA PRO A 418 -0.94 72.90 -2.13
C PRO A 418 -0.25 71.79 -1.33
N ALA A 419 0.10 72.04 -0.07
CA ALA A 419 0.74 71.03 0.78
C ALA A 419 -0.19 69.85 1.11
N SER A 420 -1.49 70.12 1.29
CA SER A 420 -2.48 69.07 1.56
C SER A 420 -2.74 68.23 0.31
N VAL A 421 -2.90 68.88 -0.85
CA VAL A 421 -3.05 68.20 -2.14
C VAL A 421 -1.83 67.32 -2.42
N ALA A 422 -0.61 67.84 -2.25
CA ALA A 422 0.62 67.06 -2.43
C ALA A 422 0.69 65.87 -1.47
N ARG A 423 0.31 66.05 -0.20
CA ARG A 423 0.28 64.95 0.79
C ARG A 423 -0.66 63.84 0.36
N PHE A 424 -1.90 64.16 -0.01
CA PHE A 424 -2.90 63.17 -0.44
C PHE A 424 -2.51 62.52 -1.77
N ALA A 425 -1.93 63.26 -2.70
CA ALA A 425 -1.43 62.72 -3.97
C ALA A 425 -0.30 61.70 -3.73
N ILE A 426 0.70 62.05 -2.91
CA ILE A 426 1.79 61.13 -2.55
C ILE A 426 1.25 59.92 -1.79
N LEU A 427 0.34 60.12 -0.84
CA LEU A 427 -0.24 59.03 -0.05
C LEU A 427 -1.06 58.06 -0.93
N GLY A 428 -1.87 58.59 -1.86
CA GLY A 428 -2.61 57.76 -2.83
C GLY A 428 -1.68 56.95 -3.74
N LEU A 429 -0.61 57.56 -4.24
CA LEU A 429 0.41 56.88 -5.06
C LEU A 429 1.15 55.80 -4.26
N VAL A 430 1.56 56.11 -3.03
CA VAL A 430 2.28 55.19 -2.13
C VAL A 430 1.40 54.01 -1.76
N ILE A 431 0.11 54.25 -1.47
CA ILE A 431 -0.85 53.18 -1.20
C ILE A 431 -0.95 52.26 -2.41
N ALA A 432 -1.17 52.80 -3.61
CA ALA A 432 -1.25 52.00 -4.83
C ALA A 432 0.05 51.19 -5.05
N MET A 433 1.21 51.82 -4.92
CA MET A 433 2.51 51.15 -5.10
C MET A 433 2.79 50.09 -4.02
N GLY A 434 2.40 50.36 -2.77
CA GLY A 434 2.54 49.43 -1.65
C GLY A 434 1.65 48.20 -1.83
N LEU A 435 0.35 48.38 -2.08
CA LEU A 435 -0.58 47.26 -2.35
C LEU A 435 -0.14 46.42 -3.55
N ARG A 436 0.37 47.08 -4.59
CA ARG A 436 0.95 46.43 -5.77
C ARG A 436 2.15 45.56 -5.41
N ALA A 437 3.07 46.08 -4.59
CA ALA A 437 4.26 45.36 -4.15
C ALA A 437 3.95 44.19 -3.20
N MET A 438 2.83 44.23 -2.48
CA MET A 438 2.34 43.08 -1.70
C MET A 438 1.77 41.94 -2.57
N GLY A 439 1.67 42.13 -3.90
CA GLY A 439 1.03 41.17 -4.80
C GLY A 439 -0.50 41.10 -4.68
N ILE A 440 -1.11 41.99 -3.90
CA ILE A 440 -2.56 41.96 -3.63
C ILE A 440 -3.29 42.57 -4.83
N ALA A 441 -3.95 41.72 -5.61
CA ALA A 441 -4.84 42.11 -6.70
C ALA A 441 -4.24 43.18 -7.62
N ASN A 442 -3.01 42.94 -8.09
CA ASN A 442 -2.22 43.87 -8.91
C ASN A 442 -3.02 44.46 -10.09
N GLU A 443 -3.85 43.64 -10.76
CA GLU A 443 -4.77 44.06 -11.82
C GLU A 443 -5.79 45.10 -11.34
N ILE A 444 -6.44 44.84 -10.20
CA ILE A 444 -7.45 45.72 -9.62
C ILE A 444 -6.81 47.05 -9.22
N VAL A 445 -5.64 47.02 -8.58
CA VAL A 445 -4.92 48.23 -8.17
C VAL A 445 -4.49 49.04 -9.40
N HIS A 446 -3.94 48.38 -10.42
CA HIS A 446 -3.52 49.02 -11.65
C HIS A 446 -4.70 49.67 -12.40
N LEU A 447 -5.82 48.94 -12.54
CA LEU A 447 -7.03 49.47 -13.16
C LEU A 447 -7.64 50.61 -12.34
N ALA A 448 -7.79 50.46 -11.02
CA ALA A 448 -8.37 51.50 -10.17
C ALA A 448 -7.53 52.78 -10.21
N PHE A 449 -6.21 52.67 -10.09
CA PHE A 449 -5.33 53.83 -10.16
C PHE A 449 -5.30 54.43 -11.57
N GLY A 450 -5.15 53.60 -12.61
CA GLY A 450 -5.13 54.05 -14.00
C GLY A 450 -6.43 54.74 -14.41
N LEU A 451 -7.59 54.20 -14.00
CA LEU A 451 -8.90 54.79 -14.27
C LEU A 451 -9.14 56.06 -13.46
N THR A 452 -8.74 56.13 -12.19
CA THR A 452 -8.91 57.34 -11.37
C THR A 452 -8.02 58.48 -11.87
N LEU A 453 -6.73 58.23 -12.13
CA LEU A 453 -5.83 59.22 -12.71
C LEU A 453 -6.25 59.59 -14.14
N GLY A 454 -6.66 58.60 -14.93
CA GLY A 454 -7.22 58.82 -16.26
C GLY A 454 -8.45 59.73 -16.21
N SER A 455 -9.37 59.51 -15.26
CA SER A 455 -10.55 60.35 -15.07
C SER A 455 -10.19 61.77 -14.66
N ILE A 456 -9.22 61.95 -13.75
CA ILE A 456 -8.72 63.26 -13.36
C ILE A 456 -8.06 63.97 -14.56
N ALA A 457 -7.23 63.26 -15.32
CA ALA A 457 -6.57 63.79 -16.51
C ALA A 457 -7.60 64.26 -17.57
N VAL A 458 -8.63 63.46 -17.82
CA VAL A 458 -9.74 63.82 -18.71
C VAL A 458 -10.52 65.02 -18.17
N ALA A 459 -10.85 65.04 -16.87
CA ALA A 459 -11.57 66.16 -16.26
C ALA A 459 -10.78 67.48 -16.35
N VAL A 460 -9.46 67.44 -16.10
CA VAL A 460 -8.56 68.60 -16.26
C VAL A 460 -8.47 69.03 -17.71
N ALA A 461 -8.27 68.08 -18.64
CA ALA A 461 -8.22 68.36 -20.07
C ALA A 461 -9.51 69.04 -20.57
N LEU A 462 -10.68 68.59 -20.10
CA LEU A 462 -11.97 69.20 -20.41
C LEU A 462 -12.15 70.57 -19.75
N ALA A 463 -11.80 70.72 -18.46
CA ALA A 463 -11.95 71.98 -17.73
C ALA A 463 -11.08 73.10 -18.34
N PHE A 464 -9.81 72.82 -18.65
CA PHE A 464 -8.92 73.78 -19.31
C PHE A 464 -9.23 73.94 -20.80
N GLY A 465 -9.56 72.86 -21.50
CA GLY A 465 -9.87 72.89 -22.93
C GLY A 465 -11.13 73.69 -23.25
N LEU A 466 -12.20 73.50 -22.47
CA LEU A 466 -13.45 74.23 -22.63
C LEU A 466 -13.36 75.64 -22.01
N GLY A 467 -12.80 75.77 -20.79
CA GLY A 467 -12.71 77.05 -20.08
C GLY A 467 -11.65 78.01 -20.62
N GLY A 468 -10.61 77.50 -21.29
CA GLY A 468 -9.53 78.30 -21.90
C GLY A 468 -9.82 78.75 -23.33
N ARG A 469 -10.94 78.30 -23.91
CA ARG A 469 -11.26 78.52 -25.34
C ARG A 469 -11.32 80.00 -25.71
N GLU A 470 -12.04 80.82 -24.95
CA GLU A 470 -12.13 82.27 -25.23
C GLU A 470 -10.77 82.98 -25.03
N ALA A 471 -9.98 82.58 -24.03
CA ALA A 471 -8.66 83.17 -23.78
C ALA A 471 -7.67 82.83 -24.90
N ALA A 472 -7.64 81.58 -25.36
CA ALA A 472 -6.84 81.15 -26.51
C ALA A 472 -7.27 81.84 -27.81
N GLY A 473 -8.59 81.99 -28.01
CA GLY A 473 -9.15 82.73 -29.16
C GLY A 473 -8.69 84.18 -29.20
N LYS A 474 -8.79 84.90 -28.08
CA LYS A 474 -8.31 86.29 -27.97
C LYS A 474 -6.81 86.42 -28.20
N LEU A 475 -6.02 85.45 -27.73
CA LEU A 475 -4.58 85.44 -27.94
C LEU A 475 -4.23 85.25 -29.43
N LEU A 476 -4.90 84.33 -30.11
CA LEU A 476 -4.75 84.10 -31.55
C LEU A 476 -5.20 85.31 -32.37
N GLU A 477 -6.31 85.96 -32.00
CA GLU A 477 -6.75 87.22 -32.61
C GLU A 477 -5.70 88.33 -32.44
N HIS A 478 -5.13 88.46 -31.24
CA HIS A 478 -4.08 89.45 -30.99
C HIS A 478 -2.82 89.19 -31.81
N TRP A 479 -2.41 87.92 -31.93
CA TRP A 479 -1.24 87.53 -32.72
C TRP A 479 -1.47 87.73 -34.21
N THR A 480 -2.64 87.33 -34.72
CA THR A 480 -3.00 87.53 -36.13
C THR A 480 -3.18 89.01 -36.49
N ALA A 481 -3.70 89.83 -35.58
CA ALA A 481 -3.79 91.29 -35.76
C ALA A 481 -2.41 91.96 -35.79
N LYS A 482 -1.43 91.45 -35.02
CA LYS A 482 -0.06 91.93 -35.02
C LYS A 482 0.69 91.58 -36.32
N LEU A 483 0.48 90.37 -36.84
CA LEU A 483 1.03 89.90 -38.13
C LEU A 483 0.41 90.59 -39.36
N ARG A 484 -0.78 91.19 -39.24
CA ARG A 484 -1.46 91.91 -40.32
C ARG A 484 -1.07 93.39 -40.43
N ARG A 485 -0.22 93.87 -39.53
CA ARG A 485 0.23 95.28 -39.45
C ARG A 485 1.65 95.50 -39.98
N ASP A 486 2.36 94.42 -40.31
CA ASP A 486 3.52 94.40 -41.21
C ASP A 486 3.05 93.92 -42.60
#